data_AF-A0A562KCY8-F1
#
_entry.id   AF-A0A562KCY8-F1
#
_cell.length_a   1.000
_cell.length_b   1.000
_cell.length_c   1.000
_cell.angle_alpha   90.00
_cell.angle_beta   90.00
_cell.angle_gamma   90.00
#
_symmetry.space_group_name_H-M   'P 1'
#
loop_
_entity.id
_entity.type
_entity.pdbx_description
1 polymer ?
#
loop_
_entity_poly.entity_id
_entity_poly.type
_entity_poly.pdbx_seq_one_letter_code
_entity_poly.pdbx_strand_id
1 'polypeptide(L)'
;MATQDDPASSAAVPLLRAAVKGMCPRCSAPALFAGPVRFAPSCRPCGLDYEQFNVGDGPAAFLTLEYRNRAREGRIADKTGS
;
A
#
# COMPACT_ATOMS: atom_id res chain seq x y z
N MET A 1 2.25 26.62 -6.78
CA MET A 1 0.88 26.17 -7.11
C MET A 1 1.03 25.08 -8.18
N ALA A 2 1.18 23.81 -7.78
CA ALA A 2 1.28 22.71 -8.75
C ALA A 2 -0.13 22.18 -9.01
N THR A 3 -0.64 22.43 -10.20
CA THR A 3 -1.85 21.82 -10.75
C THR A 3 -1.54 20.36 -11.08
N GLN A 4 -2.09 19.41 -10.33
CA GLN A 4 -2.16 18.03 -10.78
C GLN A 4 -3.54 17.82 -11.40
N ASP A 5 -3.65 18.20 -12.67
CA ASP A 5 -4.57 17.58 -13.61
C ASP A 5 -3.84 16.37 -14.21
N ASP A 6 -4.36 15.16 -13.99
CA ASP A 6 -3.99 13.98 -14.79
C ASP A 6 -5.25 13.19 -15.22
N PRO A 7 -5.66 13.28 -16.50
CA PRO A 7 -6.83 12.61 -17.04
C PRO A 7 -6.49 11.19 -17.52
N ALA A 8 -6.61 10.19 -16.65
CA ALA A 8 -6.49 8.78 -17.04
C ALA A 8 -7.30 7.81 -16.15
N SER A 9 -8.56 8.11 -15.87
CA SER A 9 -9.49 7.16 -15.26
C SER A 9 -10.16 6.26 -16.33
N SER A 10 -9.35 5.55 -17.13
CA SER A 10 -9.88 4.52 -18.03
C SER A 10 -10.19 3.26 -17.21
N ALA A 11 -11.47 3.07 -16.86
CA ALA A 11 -12.05 1.86 -16.27
C ALA A 11 -11.19 1.16 -15.20
N ALA A 12 -10.58 1.93 -14.30
CA ALA A 12 -9.85 1.36 -13.17
C ALA A 12 -10.82 0.58 -12.28
N VAL A 13 -10.47 -0.66 -11.92
CA VAL A 13 -11.17 -1.37 -10.86
C VAL A 13 -11.13 -0.47 -9.63
N PRO A 14 -12.28 -0.20 -8.97
CA PRO A 14 -12.29 0.63 -7.77
C PRO A 14 -11.22 0.15 -6.78
N LEU A 15 -10.38 1.05 -6.28
CA LEU A 15 -9.20 0.68 -5.48
C LEU A 15 -9.54 -0.27 -4.34
N LEU A 16 -10.66 -0.02 -3.66
CA LEU A 16 -11.11 -0.88 -2.57
C LEU A 16 -11.41 -2.31 -3.06
N ARG A 17 -12.03 -2.47 -4.23
CA ARG A 17 -12.27 -3.79 -4.83
C ARG A 17 -10.97 -4.46 -5.27
N ALA A 18 -10.05 -3.70 -5.86
CA ALA A 18 -8.75 -4.22 -6.27
C ALA A 18 -7.93 -4.69 -5.06
N ALA A 19 -7.93 -3.91 -3.98
CA ALA A 19 -7.24 -4.23 -2.73
C ALA A 19 -7.84 -5.47 -2.05
N VAL A 20 -9.16 -5.50 -1.85
CA VAL A 20 -9.84 -6.63 -1.19
C VAL A 20 -9.66 -7.93 -1.99
N LYS A 21 -9.65 -7.86 -3.33
CA LYS A 21 -9.45 -9.04 -4.19
C LYS A 21 -7.98 -9.41 -4.42
N GLY A 22 -7.02 -8.63 -3.91
CA GLY A 22 -5.60 -8.85 -4.18
C GLY A 22 -5.28 -8.85 -5.68
N MET A 23 -5.74 -7.82 -6.41
CA MET A 23 -5.53 -7.70 -7.86
C MET A 23 -4.12 -7.20 -8.16
N CYS A 24 -3.51 -7.74 -9.22
CA CYS A 24 -2.22 -7.30 -9.72
C CYS A 24 -2.33 -5.83 -10.23
N PRO A 25 -1.43 -4.92 -9.81
CA PRO A 25 -1.49 -3.51 -10.22
C PRO A 25 -1.23 -3.30 -11.72
N ARG A 26 -0.58 -4.27 -12.39
CA ARG A 26 -0.27 -4.18 -13.82
C ARG A 26 -1.35 -4.81 -14.71
N CYS A 27 -1.87 -5.97 -14.35
CA CYS A 27 -2.77 -6.75 -15.22
C CYS A 27 -4.15 -7.02 -14.63
N SER A 28 -4.44 -6.55 -13.42
CA SER A 28 -5.72 -6.72 -12.71
C SER A 28 -6.13 -8.16 -12.36
N ALA A 29 -5.32 -9.18 -12.67
CA ALA A 29 -5.63 -10.55 -12.25
C ALA A 29 -5.56 -10.70 -10.70
N PRO A 30 -6.43 -11.50 -10.04
CA PRO A 30 -6.41 -11.73 -8.60
C PRO A 30 -5.24 -12.66 -8.19
N ALA A 31 -4.02 -12.11 -8.23
CA ALA A 31 -2.77 -12.86 -8.14
C ALA A 31 -1.74 -12.29 -7.15
N LEU A 32 -2.11 -11.25 -6.39
CA LEU A 32 -1.18 -10.55 -5.50
C LEU A 32 -0.73 -11.39 -4.30
N PHE A 33 -1.62 -12.23 -3.76
CA PHE A 33 -1.36 -13.03 -2.57
C PHE A 33 -1.23 -14.53 -2.90
N ALA A 34 -0.25 -15.18 -2.27
CA ALA A 34 -0.05 -16.63 -2.30
C ALA A 34 -0.62 -17.34 -1.05
N GLY A 35 -1.09 -16.58 -0.06
CA GLY A 35 -1.75 -17.05 1.15
C GLY A 35 -2.56 -15.92 1.81
N PRO A 36 -3.14 -16.13 3.00
CA PRO A 36 -4.06 -15.17 3.62
C PRO A 36 -3.49 -13.76 3.80
N VAL A 37 -2.20 -13.66 4.11
CA VAL A 37 -1.47 -12.40 4.32
C VAL A 37 -0.09 -12.40 3.65
N ARG A 38 0.21 -13.43 2.84
CA ARG A 38 1.52 -13.60 2.21
C ARG A 38 1.45 -13.18 0.75
N PHE A 39 2.28 -12.21 0.36
CA PHE A 39 2.45 -11.83 -1.03
C PHE A 39 3.02 -12.99 -1.85
N ALA A 40 2.54 -13.11 -3.09
CA ALA A 40 3.22 -13.93 -4.08
C ALA A 40 4.58 -13.28 -4.43
N PRO A 41 5.60 -14.04 -4.84
CA PRO A 41 6.86 -13.45 -5.32
C PRO A 41 6.67 -12.75 -6.68
N SER A 42 5.76 -13.24 -7.51
CA SER A 42 5.45 -12.65 -8.81
C SER A 42 4.02 -12.95 -9.27
N CYS A 43 3.54 -12.14 -10.22
CA CYS A 43 2.24 -12.31 -10.84
C CYS A 43 2.24 -13.51 -11.80
N ARG A 44 1.46 -14.56 -11.52
CA ARG A 44 1.37 -15.75 -12.37
C ARG A 44 0.99 -15.44 -13.85
N PRO A 45 0.04 -14.53 -14.16
CA PRO A 45 -0.31 -14.21 -15.55
C PRO A 45 0.66 -13.30 -16.30
N CYS A 46 1.20 -12.26 -15.64
CA CYS A 46 1.97 -11.21 -16.35
C CYS A 46 3.44 -11.11 -15.94
N GLY A 47 3.90 -11.93 -14.98
CA GLY A 47 5.29 -11.99 -14.55
C GLY A 47 5.80 -10.76 -13.80
N LEU A 48 4.93 -9.87 -13.33
CA LEU A 48 5.36 -8.73 -12.51
C LEU A 48 5.99 -9.24 -11.21
N ASP A 49 7.24 -8.88 -10.95
CA ASP A 49 7.94 -9.17 -9.71
C ASP A 49 7.37 -8.31 -8.58
N TYR A 50 6.86 -8.96 -7.53
CA TYR A 50 6.25 -8.31 -6.38
C TYR A 50 7.25 -8.01 -5.26
N GLU A 51 8.46 -8.59 -5.29
CA GLU A 51 9.47 -8.35 -4.24
C GLU A 51 9.93 -6.89 -4.23
N GLN A 52 9.98 -6.25 -5.40
CA GLN A 52 10.31 -4.83 -5.54
C GLN A 52 9.37 -3.91 -4.75
N PHE A 53 8.12 -4.32 -4.56
CA PHE A 53 7.12 -3.56 -3.80
C PHE A 53 7.03 -4.00 -2.34
N ASN A 54 7.49 -5.22 -2.01
CA ASN A 54 7.52 -5.78 -0.67
C ASN A 54 8.88 -5.56 0.00
N VAL A 55 9.35 -4.32 0.00
CA VAL A 55 10.49 -3.86 0.80
C VAL A 55 10.09 -3.85 2.28
N GLY A 56 9.99 -5.05 2.85
CA GLY A 56 9.52 -5.42 4.19
C GLY A 56 8.95 -4.31 5.07
N ASP A 57 7.68 -4.45 5.48
CA ASP A 57 6.98 -3.59 6.46
C ASP A 57 7.63 -3.54 7.87
N GLY A 58 8.81 -4.14 8.04
CA GLY A 58 9.56 -4.21 9.31
C GLY A 58 9.67 -2.85 10.00
N PRO A 59 10.17 -1.78 9.33
CA PRO A 59 10.24 -0.45 9.92
C PRO A 59 8.87 0.16 10.25
N ALA A 60 7.85 -0.10 9.43
CA ALA A 60 6.52 0.47 9.60
C ALA A 60 5.84 -0.02 10.90
N ALA A 61 6.08 -1.27 11.29
CA ALA A 61 5.60 -1.81 12.56
C ALA A 61 6.21 -1.05 13.76
N PHE A 62 7.52 -0.76 13.74
CA PHE A 62 8.18 0.01 14.80
C PHE A 62 7.66 1.45 14.87
N LEU A 63 7.49 2.10 13.72
CA LEU A 63 6.92 3.45 13.65
C LEU A 63 5.51 3.49 14.23
N THR A 64 4.69 2.47 13.94
CA THR A 64 3.33 2.36 14.49
C THR A 64 3.35 2.20 16.01
N LEU A 65 4.23 1.34 16.54
CA LEU A 65 4.38 1.15 17.99
C LEU A 65 4.88 2.42 18.68
N GLU A 66 5.93 3.03 18.15
CA GLU A 66 6.48 4.27 18.71
C GLU A 66 5.46 5.40 18.66
N TYR A 67 4.73 5.55 17.56
CA TYR A 67 3.63 6.51 17.46
C TYR A 67 2.60 6.28 18.57
N ARG A 68 2.19 5.02 18.80
CA ARG A 68 1.23 4.69 19.87
C ARG A 68 1.80 4.95 21.27
N ASN A 69 3.08 4.71 21.49
CA ASN A 69 3.75 5.03 22.76
C ASN A 69 3.77 6.55 22.98
N ARG A 70 4.18 7.32 21.98
CA ARG A 70 4.15 8.79 22.01
C ARG A 70 2.74 9.33 22.21
N ALA A 71 1.73 8.72 21.61
CA ALA A 71 0.33 9.08 21.81
C ALA A 71 -0.08 8.92 23.28
N ARG A 72 0.24 7.77 23.88
CA ARG A 72 -0.07 7.48 25.29
C ARG A 72 0.63 8.42 26.26
N GLU A 73 1.87 8.78 25.94
CA GLU A 73 2.69 9.66 26.76
C GLU A 73 2.42 11.15 26.50
N GLY A 74 1.50 11.50 25.59
CA GLY A 74 1.20 12.89 25.23
C GLY A 74 2.33 13.59 24.44
N ARG A 75 3.26 12.83 23.84
CA ARG A 75 4.43 13.32 23.08
C ARG A 75 4.19 13.45 21.57
N ILE A 76 2.94 13.43 21.11
CA ILE A 76 2.59 13.78 19.72
C ILE A 76 2.52 15.30 19.65
N ALA A 77 3.55 15.91 19.03
CA ALA A 77 3.51 17.32 18.72
C ALA A 77 2.52 17.55 17.57
N ASP A 78 1.47 18.32 17.81
CA ASP A 78 0.62 18.84 16.76
C ASP A 78 1.39 19.92 15.98
N LYS A 79 1.52 19.75 14.67
CA LYS A 79 2.07 20.76 13.76
C LYS A 79 0.94 21.56 13.09
N THR A 80 -0.14 21.84 13.80
CA THR A 80 -1.14 22.79 13.34
C THR A 80 -0.65 24.20 13.68
N GLY A 81 0.11 24.80 12.76
CA GLY A 81 0.56 26.18 12.86
C GLY A 81 1.91 26.45 12.21
N SER A 82 1.96 26.49 10.87
CA SER A 82 2.81 27.42 10.11
C SER A 82 2.35 27.52 8.66
#